data_AF-A0A349KSD5-F1
#
_entry.id   AF-A0A349KSD5-F1
#
_cell.length_a   1.000
_cell.length_b   1.000
_cell.length_c   1.000
_cell.angle_alpha   90.00
_cell.angle_beta   90.00
_cell.angle_gamma   90.00
#
_symmetry.space_group_name_H-M   'P 1'
#
loop_
_entity.id
_entity.type
_entity.pdbx_description
1 polymer ?
#
loop_
_entity_poly.entity_id
_entity_poly.type
_entity_poly.pdbx_seq_one_letter_code
_entity_poly.pdbx_strand_id
1 'polypeptide(L)'
;MISLIKNLPNCQFFTHFRNYVPLLLLAGLQQGLAQEFGDHQYTTEAIEAGSRVYTQQCALCHGPQGALVDGVDLRRGQFPTVRSDADLRNLISSGAGEGRMPAFELRQEEMNGVIAYLRAGFDPDGIAVKIGDPGRGQVLFRGKGECATCHRVNGIGPRTAP
;
A
#
# COMPACT_ATOMS: atom_id res chain seq x y z
N MET A 1 71.19 -11.33 23.08
CA MET A 1 70.80 -10.18 23.93
C MET A 1 69.48 -10.56 24.59
N ILE A 2 69.53 -11.17 25.77
CA ILE A 2 69.29 -10.54 27.09
C ILE A 2 67.77 -10.27 27.27
N SER A 3 67.03 -11.12 28.01
CA SER A 3 66.76 -11.00 29.47
C SER A 3 66.04 -9.68 29.81
N LEU A 4 64.93 -9.55 30.54
CA LEU A 4 64.23 -10.28 31.61
C LEU A 4 62.82 -9.63 31.70
N ILE A 5 61.70 -10.33 31.94
CA ILE A 5 61.08 -10.60 33.26
C ILE A 5 61.19 -9.44 34.27
N LYS A 6 60.07 -9.20 35.00
CA LYS A 6 59.87 -8.44 36.27
C LYS A 6 59.26 -7.05 36.00
N ASN A 7 58.09 -6.65 36.52
CA ASN A 7 57.46 -6.92 37.81
C ASN A 7 55.93 -6.65 37.76
N LEU A 8 55.12 -7.56 38.34
CA LEU A 8 54.01 -7.14 39.21
C LEU A 8 54.58 -6.85 40.61
N PRO A 9 54.04 -5.88 41.35
CA PRO A 9 53.03 -6.16 42.39
C PRO A 9 51.97 -5.03 42.41
N ASN A 10 50.85 -5.01 43.14
CA ASN A 10 50.23 -5.76 44.22
C ASN A 10 48.75 -5.31 44.16
N CYS A 11 47.77 -6.21 44.20
CA CYS A 11 47.02 -6.57 45.40
C CYS A 11 46.17 -5.46 46.05
N GLN A 12 44.88 -5.80 46.18
CA GLN A 12 43.92 -5.38 47.21
C GLN A 12 43.10 -4.12 46.92
N PHE A 13 41.85 -4.31 46.47
CA PHE A 13 40.74 -3.96 47.36
C PHE A 13 39.59 -4.94 47.19
N PHE A 14 39.32 -5.61 48.30
CA PHE A 14 38.29 -6.60 48.55
C PHE A 14 36.90 -5.95 48.52
N THR A 15 35.90 -6.78 48.19
CA THR A 15 34.52 -6.74 48.69
C THR A 15 33.63 -5.54 48.34
N HIS A 16 32.65 -5.75 47.45
CA HIS A 16 31.25 -5.85 47.86
C HIS A 16 30.40 -6.50 46.75
N PHE A 17 30.33 -7.83 46.81
CA PHE A 17 29.26 -8.62 46.22
C PHE A 17 28.07 -8.54 47.18
N ARG A 18 26.99 -7.86 46.80
CA ARG A 18 25.68 -8.01 47.47
C ARG A 18 24.55 -7.87 46.46
N ASN A 19 24.14 -9.05 45.96
CA ASN A 19 22.76 -9.49 45.74
C ASN A 19 21.70 -8.41 45.46
N TYR A 20 21.29 -8.27 44.19
CA TYR A 20 19.89 -7.95 43.84
C TYR A 20 19.53 -8.56 42.48
N VAL A 21 18.80 -9.67 42.53
CA VAL A 21 18.04 -10.32 41.45
C VAL A 21 16.75 -10.79 42.16
N PRO A 22 15.57 -10.90 41.54
CA PRO A 22 14.94 -10.18 40.41
C PRO A 22 13.48 -9.77 40.74
N LEU A 23 12.89 -8.73 40.12
CA LEU A 23 11.42 -8.67 39.92
C LEU A 23 11.02 -7.60 38.90
N LEU A 24 11.01 -7.95 37.62
CA LEU A 24 10.25 -7.23 36.59
C LEU A 24 9.46 -8.27 35.81
N LEU A 25 8.42 -8.77 36.49
CA LEU A 25 7.28 -9.47 35.93
C LEU A 25 6.37 -8.43 35.25
N LEU A 26 5.88 -8.76 34.05
CA LEU A 26 4.73 -8.17 33.36
C LEU A 26 4.96 -6.86 32.59
N ALA A 27 5.70 -6.91 31.48
CA ALA A 27 5.46 -5.99 30.36
C ALA A 27 5.78 -6.69 29.05
N GLY A 28 4.77 -6.94 28.21
CA GLY A 28 5.02 -7.35 26.83
C GLY A 28 4.06 -8.35 26.18
N LEU A 29 2.83 -8.56 26.68
CA LEU A 29 1.76 -9.16 25.87
C LEU A 29 1.14 -8.09 24.96
N GLN A 30 1.91 -7.58 24.01
CA GLN A 30 1.43 -6.69 22.95
C GLN A 30 2.12 -7.06 21.64
N GLN A 31 1.78 -8.24 21.12
CA GLN A 31 2.04 -8.56 19.72
C GLN A 31 0.72 -8.63 18.98
N GLY A 32 0.46 -7.57 18.21
CA GLY A 32 -0.11 -7.66 16.87
C GLY A 32 -1.62 -7.83 16.77
N LEU A 33 -2.39 -6.76 17.01
CA LEU A 33 -3.63 -6.48 16.26
C LEU A 33 -3.72 -4.97 16.00
N ALA A 34 -2.66 -4.42 15.42
CA ALA A 34 -2.69 -3.09 14.83
C ALA A 34 -2.27 -3.23 13.37
N GLN A 35 -3.11 -3.88 12.57
CA GLN A 35 -3.14 -3.57 11.15
C GLN A 35 -4.40 -2.76 10.96
N GLU A 36 -4.24 -1.47 11.24
CA GLU A 36 -5.27 -0.46 11.04
C GLU A 36 -5.66 -0.46 9.56
N PHE A 37 -6.96 -0.35 9.33
CA PHE A 37 -7.56 -0.19 8.01
C PHE A 37 -7.29 1.24 7.50
N GLY A 38 -6.02 1.58 7.36
CA GLY A 38 -5.57 2.95 7.17
C GLY A 38 -4.08 2.98 7.04
N ASP A 39 -3.57 2.65 5.84
CA ASP A 39 -2.29 3.16 5.34
C ASP A 39 -2.03 2.69 3.90
N HIS A 40 -2.98 2.92 2.99
CA HIS A 40 -2.74 3.04 1.54
C HIS A 40 -1.76 2.05 0.85
N GLN A 41 -1.54 0.85 1.37
CA GLN A 41 -0.61 -0.13 0.80
C GLN A 41 -1.35 -1.44 0.65
N TYR A 42 -1.51 -1.87 -0.59
CA TYR A 42 -1.92 -3.22 -0.89
C TYR A 42 -0.71 -4.14 -0.75
N THR A 43 -0.85 -5.28 -0.09
CA THR A 43 0.22 -6.28 -0.05
C THR A 43 0.12 -7.18 -1.28
N THR A 44 1.21 -7.87 -1.64
CA THR A 44 1.20 -8.85 -2.75
C THR A 44 0.17 -9.96 -2.49
N GLU A 45 0.00 -10.39 -1.24
CA GLU A 45 -1.01 -11.39 -0.87
C GLU A 45 -2.44 -10.87 -1.13
N ALA A 46 -2.69 -9.58 -0.88
CA ALA A 46 -3.98 -8.95 -1.18
C ALA A 46 -4.24 -8.83 -2.68
N ILE A 47 -3.19 -8.54 -3.46
CA ILE A 47 -3.24 -8.49 -4.93
C ILE A 47 -3.56 -9.88 -5.50
N GLU A 48 -2.87 -10.93 -5.03
CA GLU A 48 -3.14 -12.31 -5.42
C GLU A 48 -4.56 -12.77 -5.02
N ALA A 49 -5.02 -12.43 -3.82
CA ALA A 49 -6.39 -12.71 -3.41
C ALA A 49 -7.40 -11.99 -4.32
N GLY A 50 -7.11 -10.73 -4.66
CA GLY A 50 -7.88 -9.93 -5.60
C GLY A 50 -7.96 -10.52 -6.99
N SER A 51 -6.86 -11.05 -7.52
CA SER A 51 -6.83 -11.67 -8.85
C SER A 51 -7.79 -12.86 -8.93
N ARG A 52 -7.86 -13.68 -7.87
CA ARG A 52 -8.82 -14.79 -7.77
C ARG A 52 -10.27 -14.31 -7.78
N VAL A 53 -10.59 -13.28 -6.99
CA VAL A 53 -11.93 -12.67 -6.98
C VAL A 53 -12.28 -12.12 -8.37
N TYR A 54 -11.36 -11.40 -9.00
CA TYR A 54 -11.54 -10.83 -10.33
C TYR A 54 -11.84 -11.91 -11.37
N THR A 55 -11.04 -12.98 -11.42
CA THR A 55 -11.23 -14.10 -12.35
C THR A 55 -12.59 -14.77 -12.17
N GLN A 56 -13.04 -14.92 -10.92
CA GLN A 56 -14.30 -15.61 -10.61
C GLN A 56 -15.53 -14.76 -10.87
N GLN A 57 -15.48 -13.46 -10.59
CA GLN A 57 -16.68 -12.61 -10.53
C GLN A 57 -16.73 -11.50 -11.58
N CYS A 58 -15.59 -11.02 -12.05
CA CYS A 58 -15.51 -9.82 -12.90
C CYS A 58 -15.13 -10.15 -14.35
N ALA A 59 -14.26 -11.13 -14.55
CA ALA A 59 -13.67 -11.46 -15.84
C ALA A 59 -14.68 -11.95 -16.88
N LEU A 60 -15.85 -12.44 -16.46
CA LEU A 60 -16.90 -12.87 -17.40
C LEU A 60 -17.35 -11.72 -18.32
N CYS A 61 -17.46 -10.50 -17.78
CA CYS A 61 -17.89 -9.33 -18.53
C CYS A 61 -16.71 -8.45 -18.95
N HIS A 62 -15.68 -8.32 -18.11
CA HIS A 62 -14.54 -7.44 -18.37
C HIS A 62 -13.38 -8.14 -19.11
N GLY A 63 -13.41 -9.47 -19.19
CA GLY A 63 -12.35 -10.30 -19.77
C GLY A 63 -11.13 -10.44 -18.87
N PRO A 64 -10.19 -11.35 -19.21
CA PRO A 64 -8.97 -11.54 -18.43
C PRO A 64 -8.06 -10.31 -18.42
N GLN A 65 -8.17 -9.44 -19.43
CA GLN A 65 -7.37 -8.22 -19.57
C GLN A 65 -8.11 -6.95 -19.09
N GLY A 66 -9.37 -7.06 -18.67
CA GLY A 66 -10.14 -5.93 -18.13
C GLY A 66 -10.55 -4.86 -19.14
N ALA A 67 -10.68 -5.22 -20.42
CA ALA A 67 -10.87 -4.27 -21.52
C ALA A 67 -11.96 -4.68 -22.53
N LEU A 68 -12.87 -5.59 -22.17
CA LEU A 68 -13.98 -6.01 -23.06
C LEU A 68 -15.14 -5.01 -23.11
N VAL A 69 -15.22 -4.08 -22.16
CA VAL A 69 -16.28 -3.07 -22.10
C VAL A 69 -15.79 -1.80 -22.76
N ASP A 70 -16.53 -1.30 -23.75
CA ASP A 70 -16.19 -0.09 -24.49
C ASP A 70 -15.93 1.11 -23.55
N GLY A 71 -14.78 1.76 -23.73
CA GLY A 71 -14.37 2.91 -22.92
C GLY A 71 -13.92 2.57 -21.49
N VAL A 72 -13.76 1.30 -21.15
CA VAL A 72 -13.23 0.82 -19.87
C VAL A 72 -11.96 0.01 -20.11
N ASP A 73 -10.85 0.43 -19.53
CA ASP A 73 -9.62 -0.36 -19.43
C ASP A 73 -9.21 -0.39 -17.96
N LEU A 74 -9.62 -1.45 -17.28
CA LEU A 74 -9.39 -1.63 -15.84
C LEU A 74 -7.91 -1.69 -15.50
N ARG A 75 -7.10 -2.27 -16.41
CA ARG A 75 -5.65 -2.42 -16.25
C ARG A 75 -4.93 -1.07 -16.30
N ARG A 76 -5.38 -0.17 -17.17
CA ARG A 76 -4.86 1.19 -17.29
C ARG A 76 -5.52 2.19 -16.34
N GLY A 77 -6.48 1.75 -15.53
CA GLY A 77 -7.27 2.62 -14.67
C GLY A 77 -8.09 3.66 -15.45
N GLN A 78 -8.49 3.33 -16.68
CA GLN A 78 -9.34 4.20 -17.50
C GLN A 78 -10.79 3.91 -17.18
N PHE A 79 -11.40 4.85 -16.45
CA PHE A 79 -12.79 4.78 -16.02
C PHE A 79 -13.56 6.02 -16.46
N PRO A 80 -14.83 5.89 -16.86
CA PRO A 80 -15.68 7.04 -17.18
C PRO A 80 -15.92 7.95 -15.96
N THR A 81 -16.23 7.36 -14.80
CA THR A 81 -16.75 8.08 -13.62
C THR A 81 -15.86 8.01 -12.37
N VAL A 82 -15.05 6.96 -12.24
CA VAL A 82 -14.25 6.68 -11.03
C VAL A 82 -13.04 7.60 -10.93
N ARG A 83 -12.83 8.21 -9.75
CA ARG A 83 -11.68 9.08 -9.47
C ARG A 83 -10.86 8.64 -8.25
N SER A 84 -11.38 7.71 -7.45
CA SER A 84 -10.74 7.23 -6.22
C SER A 84 -11.06 5.75 -5.95
N ASP A 85 -10.39 5.15 -4.96
CA ASP A 85 -10.72 3.79 -4.49
C ASP A 85 -12.08 3.74 -3.79
N ALA A 86 -12.49 4.84 -3.15
CA ALA A 86 -13.83 4.95 -2.59
C ALA A 86 -14.89 4.89 -3.70
N ASP A 87 -14.65 5.55 -4.83
CA ASP A 87 -15.53 5.46 -6.00
C ASP A 87 -15.55 4.03 -6.56
N LEU A 88 -14.41 3.33 -6.60
CA LEU A 88 -14.37 1.91 -7.02
C LEU A 88 -15.22 1.05 -6.09
N ARG A 89 -15.05 1.17 -4.76
CA ARG A 89 -15.86 0.40 -3.79
C ARG A 89 -17.35 0.65 -4.00
N ASN A 90 -17.74 1.91 -4.13
CA ASN A 90 -19.13 2.28 -4.33
C ASN A 90 -19.68 1.77 -5.66
N LEU A 91 -18.92 1.89 -6.76
CA LEU A 91 -19.33 1.40 -8.07
C LEU A 91 -19.51 -0.13 -8.08
N ILE A 92 -18.59 -0.87 -7.45
CA ILE A 92 -18.66 -2.33 -7.35
C ILE A 92 -19.85 -2.75 -6.49
N SER A 93 -20.12 -2.07 -5.38
CA SER A 93 -21.23 -2.40 -4.49
C SER A 93 -22.60 -1.95 -4.99
N SER A 94 -22.68 -0.87 -5.77
CA SER A 94 -23.96 -0.37 -6.32
C SER A 94 -24.27 -0.89 -7.71
N GLY A 95 -23.27 -1.38 -8.44
CA GLY A 95 -23.37 -1.62 -9.88
C GLY A 95 -23.34 -0.32 -10.70
N ALA A 96 -23.40 -0.45 -12.02
CA ALA A 96 -23.28 0.67 -12.96
C ALA A 96 -24.00 0.45 -14.29
N GLY A 97 -24.10 1.53 -15.07
CA GLY A 97 -24.55 1.48 -16.47
C GLY A 97 -25.96 0.96 -16.64
N GLU A 98 -26.90 1.41 -15.79
CA GLU A 98 -28.32 1.00 -15.81
C GLU A 98 -28.50 -0.52 -15.62
N GLY A 99 -27.67 -1.13 -14.77
CA GLY A 99 -27.74 -2.56 -14.44
C GLY A 99 -26.89 -3.46 -15.35
N ARG A 100 -26.18 -2.91 -16.34
CA ARG A 100 -25.23 -3.68 -17.17
C ARG A 100 -24.05 -4.20 -16.38
N MET A 101 -23.60 -3.45 -15.37
CA MET A 101 -22.69 -3.95 -14.35
C MET A 101 -23.52 -4.21 -13.08
N PRO A 102 -23.72 -5.48 -12.66
CA PRO A 102 -24.49 -5.78 -11.47
C PRO A 102 -23.77 -5.30 -10.20
N ALA A 103 -24.54 -5.14 -9.13
CA ALA A 103 -24.00 -4.93 -7.79
C ALA A 103 -23.36 -6.22 -7.27
N PHE A 104 -22.22 -6.10 -6.58
CA PHE A 104 -21.52 -7.22 -5.96
C PHE A 104 -21.47 -7.04 -4.44
N GLU A 105 -21.93 -8.06 -3.72
CA GLU A 105 -21.76 -8.17 -2.26
C GLU A 105 -20.47 -8.92 -1.95
N LEU A 106 -19.37 -8.17 -1.83
CA LEU A 106 -18.06 -8.72 -1.48
C LEU A 106 -17.80 -8.52 0.02
N ARG A 107 -17.09 -9.47 0.64
CA ARG A 107 -16.49 -9.24 1.96
C ARG A 107 -15.46 -8.11 1.86
N GLN A 108 -15.17 -7.46 2.98
CA GLN A 108 -14.25 -6.30 2.98
C GLN A 108 -12.87 -6.66 2.44
N GLU A 109 -12.37 -7.86 2.75
CA GLU A 109 -11.07 -8.35 2.28
C GLU A 109 -11.08 -8.61 0.77
N GLU A 110 -12.18 -9.13 0.23
CA GLU A 110 -12.36 -9.38 -1.21
C GLU A 110 -12.47 -8.08 -2.00
N MET A 111 -13.23 -7.11 -1.48
CA MET A 111 -13.33 -5.77 -2.05
C MET A 111 -11.97 -5.08 -2.08
N ASN A 112 -11.24 -5.10 -0.96
CA ASN A 112 -9.91 -4.51 -0.90
C ASN A 112 -8.92 -5.21 -1.83
N GLY A 113 -8.96 -6.55 -1.89
CA GLY A 113 -8.13 -7.34 -2.78
C GLY A 113 -8.42 -7.04 -4.25
N VAL A 114 -9.69 -6.99 -4.67
CA VAL A 114 -9.99 -6.71 -6.09
C VAL A 114 -9.50 -5.32 -6.48
N ILE A 115 -9.70 -4.31 -5.63
CA ILE A 115 -9.18 -2.96 -5.90
C ILE A 115 -7.65 -2.96 -5.93
N ALA A 116 -7.00 -3.72 -5.03
CA ALA A 116 -5.56 -3.91 -5.06
C ALA A 116 -5.07 -4.43 -6.42
N TYR A 117 -5.71 -5.49 -6.92
CA TYR A 117 -5.37 -6.10 -8.19
C TYR A 117 -5.58 -5.15 -9.38
N LEU A 118 -6.67 -4.37 -9.38
CA LEU A 118 -6.90 -3.33 -10.38
C LEU A 118 -5.78 -2.27 -10.34
N ARG A 119 -5.36 -1.85 -9.14
CA ARG A 119 -4.32 -0.82 -8.94
C ARG A 119 -2.91 -1.33 -9.24
N ALA A 120 -2.67 -2.63 -9.09
CA ALA A 120 -1.47 -3.32 -9.54
C ALA A 120 -1.43 -3.47 -11.08
N GLY A 121 -2.49 -3.06 -11.80
CA GLY A 121 -2.53 -3.16 -13.25
C GLY A 121 -2.55 -4.62 -13.72
N PHE A 122 -3.28 -5.48 -13.00
CA PHE A 122 -3.43 -6.90 -13.29
C PHE A 122 -2.13 -7.70 -13.20
N ASP A 123 -1.14 -7.20 -12.45
CA ASP A 123 0.04 -7.96 -12.06
C ASP A 123 -0.23 -8.66 -10.73
N PRO A 124 -0.50 -9.99 -10.71
CA PRO A 124 -0.79 -10.71 -9.47
C PRO A 124 0.40 -10.75 -8.51
N ASP A 125 1.62 -10.68 -9.06
CA ASP A 125 2.88 -10.69 -8.32
C ASP A 125 3.39 -9.25 -8.06
N GLY A 126 2.53 -8.26 -8.33
CA GLY A 126 2.86 -6.85 -8.24
C GLY A 126 3.37 -6.45 -6.86
N ILE A 127 4.30 -5.50 -6.86
CA ILE A 127 4.82 -4.94 -5.61
C ILE A 127 3.75 -4.07 -4.98
N ALA A 128 3.66 -4.14 -3.66
CA ALA A 128 2.83 -3.27 -2.84
C ALA A 128 3.01 -1.78 -3.20
N VAL A 129 2.10 -1.23 -4.01
CA VAL A 129 2.14 0.19 -4.36
C VAL A 129 1.42 0.97 -3.28
N LYS A 130 2.10 1.96 -2.71
CA LYS A 130 1.44 2.94 -1.87
C LYS A 130 0.53 3.80 -2.75
N ILE A 131 -0.79 3.75 -2.52
CA ILE A 131 -1.74 4.69 -3.11
C ILE A 131 -1.27 6.10 -2.74
N GLY A 132 -0.92 6.90 -3.75
CA GLY A 132 -0.55 8.30 -3.57
C GLY A 132 -1.77 9.13 -3.13
N ASP A 133 -1.55 10.10 -2.25
CA ASP A 133 -2.59 11.05 -1.87
C ASP A 133 -2.79 12.09 -3.00
N PRO A 134 -4.00 12.18 -3.60
CA PRO A 134 -4.24 13.09 -4.71
C PRO A 134 -4.16 14.57 -4.33
N GLY A 135 -4.47 14.93 -3.07
CA GLY A 135 -4.33 16.30 -2.56
C GLY A 135 -2.86 16.70 -2.42
N ARG A 136 -2.03 15.84 -1.84
CA ARG A 136 -0.57 16.00 -1.78
C ARG A 136 0.04 16.02 -3.18
N GLY A 137 -0.45 15.16 -4.08
CA GLY A 137 -0.06 15.16 -5.48
C GLY A 137 -0.35 16.49 -6.17
N GLN A 138 -1.54 17.07 -5.94
CA GLN A 138 -1.90 18.38 -6.46
C GLN A 138 -0.99 19.50 -5.92
N VAL A 139 -0.66 19.47 -4.62
CA VAL A 139 0.26 20.44 -4.01
C VAL A 139 1.66 20.33 -4.62
N LEU A 140 2.15 19.11 -4.86
CA LEU A 140 3.42 18.88 -5.55
C LEU A 140 3.36 19.40 -6.99
N PHE A 141 2.33 19.05 -7.76
CA PHE A 141 2.16 19.43 -9.16
C PHE A 141 2.18 20.95 -9.38
N ARG A 142 1.49 21.69 -8.50
CA ARG A 142 1.36 23.16 -8.56
C ARG A 142 2.47 23.91 -7.82
N GLY A 143 3.21 23.23 -6.95
CA GLY A 143 4.22 23.81 -6.09
C GLY A 143 5.60 23.28 -6.42
N LYS A 144 6.23 22.63 -5.44
CA LYS A 144 7.65 22.22 -5.50
C LYS A 144 8.01 21.26 -6.63
N GLY A 145 7.05 20.51 -7.17
CA GLY A 145 7.30 19.62 -8.30
C GLY A 145 7.38 20.38 -9.63
N GLU A 146 6.95 21.65 -9.67
CA GLU A 146 6.95 22.54 -10.84
C GLU A 146 6.35 21.90 -12.10
N CYS A 147 5.55 20.86 -11.95
CA CYS A 147 5.01 20.09 -13.06
C CYS A 147 4.11 20.96 -13.93
N ALA A 148 3.36 21.88 -13.29
CA ALA A 148 2.51 22.87 -13.93
C ALA A 148 3.27 23.89 -14.80
N THR A 149 4.60 23.99 -14.72
CA THR A 149 5.37 24.89 -15.59
C THR A 149 5.41 24.41 -17.03
N CYS A 150 5.27 23.09 -17.26
CA CYS A 150 5.26 22.47 -18.58
C CYS A 150 3.95 21.71 -18.85
N HIS A 151 3.41 20.97 -17.88
CA HIS A 151 2.21 20.15 -18.09
C HIS A 151 0.95 20.89 -17.69
N ARG A 152 -0.10 20.78 -18.51
CA ARG A 152 -1.40 21.42 -18.26
C ARG A 152 -2.44 20.43 -17.76
N VAL A 153 -3.01 20.67 -16.58
CA VAL A 153 -4.09 19.85 -16.01
C VAL A 153 -5.22 20.76 -15.51
N ASN A 154 -6.46 20.50 -15.94
CA ASN A 154 -7.66 21.27 -15.55
C ASN A 154 -7.48 22.79 -15.68
N GLY A 155 -6.77 23.22 -16.73
CA GLY A 155 -6.56 24.62 -17.03
C GLY A 155 -5.36 25.30 -16.37
N ILE A 156 -4.60 24.59 -15.54
CA ILE A 156 -3.40 25.11 -14.86
C ILE A 156 -2.14 24.64 -15.58
N GLY A 157 -1.24 25.57 -15.90
CA GLY A 157 -0.03 25.38 -16.72
C GLY A 157 -0.16 26.01 -18.11
N PRO A 158 0.94 26.17 -18.86
CA PRO A 158 0.93 26.86 -20.15
C PRO A 158 0.16 26.08 -21.22
N ARG A 159 -0.25 26.77 -22.30
CA ARG A 159 -0.87 26.15 -23.49
C ARG A 159 0.14 25.77 -24.58
N THR A 160 1.41 26.02 -24.34
CA THR A 160 2.50 25.97 -25.32
C THR A 160 3.58 24.94 -24.97
N ALA A 161 3.41 24.20 -23.88
CA ALA A 161 4.18 23.02 -23.56
C ALA A 161 3.27 21.78 -23.75
N PRO A 162 3.83 20.56 -23.86
CA PRO A 162 3.29 19.48 -24.70
C PRO A 162 1.86 19.05 -24.37
#